data_AF-A0A9D8G7T6-F1
#
_entry.id   AF-A0A9D8G7T6-F1
#
_cell.length_a   1.000
_cell.length_b   1.000
_cell.length_c   1.000
_cell.angle_alpha   90.00
_cell.angle_beta   90.00
_cell.angle_gamma   90.00
#
_symmetry.space_group_name_H-M   'P 1'
#
loop_
_entity.id
_entity.type
_entity.pdbx_description
1 polymer ?
#
loop_
_entity_poly.entity_id
_entity_poly.type
_entity_poly.pdbx_seq_one_letter_code
_entity_poly.pdbx_strand_id
1 'polypeptide(L)'
;MSVKDFGAVGDTVLSGGAFVGTDDTDAFQEAIDYAIANNIALDMPAGGYRITRGLTATFSGEQRGLLIQGASAGNLLGRTGSFLAMGDIPGQDALSVTAGNAQSFLCIEGVTFLGSGGTGHGIHCQNASYVKLRRCVLRDFAAAGKAAVRFTGTSDGFVGVTDIAECTFQANRHGVWVHGDNANMFTFLANKFLDHLDAAMLFGAPGAVQQNRGVVLLGNTFEGNVRDFRSHSSLHGLSILGGYIENNNATHRAPRIDIGVGGANPSSSCVTIEGVTFQKILSQPGDALILLDGVDKGSIRRNFNAAGVNQDRWHILGTNCTDVEFDLPHSPPGLTPPYPVQMSRTGPPNTVTYLSSSSSEHLVPLADLRIMGSGEAYPGANTTTTTRAFWSRLMSEVRIEFDITLGAKSPSSTGYASIGGMPFVFRGIGPRRFELDSATGISGTGPFHLRIAENTNFATIHNQDGTQVDLPTQVSQGARLKGSLVYPTN
;
A
#
# COMPACT_ATOMS: atom_id res chain seq x y z
N MET A 1 -0.54 24.70 33.59
CA MET A 1 -1.18 23.89 34.64
C MET A 1 -0.67 22.48 34.47
N SER A 2 -0.33 21.81 35.56
CA SER A 2 0.26 20.47 35.55
C SER A 2 -0.72 19.43 36.06
N VAL A 3 -0.63 18.18 35.59
CA VAL A 3 -1.30 17.03 36.23
C VAL A 3 -0.92 16.87 37.71
N LYS A 4 0.26 17.36 38.11
CA LYS A 4 0.70 17.34 39.52
C LYS A 4 -0.07 18.32 40.40
N ASP A 5 -0.67 19.35 39.83
CA ASP A 5 -1.52 20.30 40.57
C ASP A 5 -2.80 19.62 41.09
N PHE A 6 -3.16 18.44 40.54
CA PHE A 6 -4.30 17.61 40.92
C PHE A 6 -3.90 16.37 41.73
N GLY A 7 -2.63 16.28 42.16
CA GLY A 7 -2.15 15.19 43.01
C GLY A 7 -1.54 13.99 42.28
N ALA A 8 -1.34 14.05 40.96
CA ALA A 8 -0.62 13.00 40.24
C ALA A 8 0.85 12.92 40.70
N VAL A 9 1.33 11.71 41.00
CA VAL A 9 2.66 11.48 41.58
C VAL A 9 3.70 11.25 40.47
N GLY A 10 3.38 10.41 39.48
CA GLY A 10 4.30 10.12 38.38
C GLY A 10 5.44 9.14 38.74
N ASP A 11 5.22 8.22 39.69
CA ASP A 11 6.20 7.27 40.24
C ASP A 11 6.13 5.85 39.62
N THR A 12 5.39 5.68 38.53
CA THR A 12 5.16 4.36 37.94
C THR A 12 6.41 3.76 37.33
N VAL A 13 6.61 2.48 37.59
CA VAL A 13 7.67 1.66 37.01
C VAL A 13 7.09 0.34 36.48
N LEU A 14 7.74 -0.24 35.47
CA LEU A 14 7.45 -1.60 35.03
C LEU A 14 8.26 -2.59 35.89
N SER A 15 7.59 -3.41 36.69
CA SER A 15 8.20 -4.41 37.56
C SER A 15 7.50 -5.76 37.39
N GLY A 16 8.25 -6.82 37.08
CA GLY A 16 7.68 -8.16 36.92
C GLY A 16 6.60 -8.30 35.84
N GLY A 17 6.61 -7.43 34.81
CA GLY A 17 5.59 -7.40 33.76
C GLY A 17 4.32 -6.63 34.11
N ALA A 18 4.25 -6.02 35.31
CA ALA A 18 3.14 -5.18 35.74
C ALA A 18 3.59 -3.73 35.96
N PHE A 19 2.70 -2.79 35.74
CA PHE A 19 2.90 -1.42 36.19
C PHE A 19 2.67 -1.35 37.70
N VAL A 20 3.64 -0.77 38.42
CA VAL A 20 3.62 -0.59 39.87
C VAL A 20 3.90 0.88 40.15
N GLY A 21 3.20 1.48 41.11
CA GLY A 21 3.24 2.90 41.40
C GLY A 21 1.89 3.37 41.95
N THR A 22 1.82 4.65 42.26
CA THR A 22 0.59 5.32 42.67
C THR A 22 -0.43 5.29 41.54
N ASP A 23 -1.70 5.06 41.87
CA ASP A 23 -2.79 5.18 40.90
C ASP A 23 -3.11 6.66 40.68
N ASP A 24 -2.74 7.18 39.51
CA ASP A 24 -2.89 8.60 39.17
C ASP A 24 -4.24 8.89 38.48
N THR A 25 -5.14 7.91 38.39
CA THR A 25 -6.30 8.00 37.50
C THR A 25 -7.24 9.17 37.82
N ASP A 26 -7.58 9.34 39.09
CA ASP A 26 -8.51 10.40 39.51
C ASP A 26 -7.88 11.79 39.31
N ALA A 27 -6.61 11.95 39.69
CA ALA A 27 -5.86 13.19 39.50
C ALA A 27 -5.76 13.58 38.01
N PHE A 28 -5.46 12.60 37.15
CA PHE A 28 -5.35 12.84 35.71
C PHE A 28 -6.70 13.18 35.07
N GLN A 29 -7.78 12.50 35.50
CA GLN A 29 -9.13 12.79 35.04
C GLN A 29 -9.57 14.19 35.44
N GLU A 30 -9.36 14.58 36.69
CA GLU A 30 -9.69 15.93 37.18
C GLU A 30 -8.91 17.02 36.41
N ALA A 31 -7.63 16.76 36.14
CA ALA A 31 -6.79 17.66 35.35
C ALA A 31 -7.30 17.82 33.90
N ILE A 32 -7.74 16.73 33.25
CA ILE A 32 -8.34 16.76 31.90
C ILE A 32 -9.63 17.56 31.91
N ASP A 33 -10.53 17.28 32.86
CA ASP A 33 -11.84 17.94 32.96
C ASP A 33 -11.66 19.45 33.20
N TYR A 34 -10.74 19.82 34.09
CA TYR A 34 -10.40 21.21 34.36
C TYR A 34 -9.76 21.90 33.14
N ALA A 35 -8.85 21.23 32.43
CA ALA A 35 -8.23 21.77 31.21
C ALA A 35 -9.24 22.02 30.09
N ILE A 36 -10.15 21.09 29.84
CA ILE A 36 -11.24 21.25 28.86
C ILE A 36 -12.20 22.36 29.29
N ALA A 37 -12.58 22.40 30.57
CA ALA A 37 -13.51 23.39 31.08
C ALA A 37 -13.00 24.83 30.93
N ASN A 38 -11.68 25.01 31.04
CA ASN A 38 -11.02 26.32 31.02
C ASN A 38 -10.26 26.61 29.71
N ASN A 39 -10.26 25.68 28.75
CA ASN A 39 -9.56 25.79 27.46
C ASN A 39 -8.06 26.14 27.61
N ILE A 40 -7.36 25.37 28.45
CA ILE A 40 -5.95 25.59 28.78
C ILE A 40 -5.12 24.32 28.57
N ALA A 41 -3.83 24.52 28.32
CA ALA A 41 -2.90 23.41 28.14
C ALA A 41 -2.65 22.67 29.46
N LEU A 42 -2.65 21.34 29.37
CA LEU A 42 -2.27 20.43 30.43
C LEU A 42 -0.82 19.98 30.23
N ASP A 43 0.04 20.41 31.14
CA ASP A 43 1.43 19.95 31.22
C ASP A 43 1.49 18.61 31.96
N MET A 44 2.19 17.66 31.35
CA MET A 44 2.48 16.34 31.90
C MET A 44 3.99 16.26 32.10
N PRO A 45 4.51 16.58 33.30
CA PRO A 45 5.93 16.51 33.59
C PRO A 45 6.51 15.11 33.38
N ALA A 46 7.83 15.01 33.27
CA ALA A 46 8.50 13.71 33.20
C ALA A 46 8.15 12.86 34.43
N GLY A 47 7.77 11.61 34.18
CA GLY A 47 7.24 10.70 35.18
C GLY A 47 6.40 9.59 34.54
N GLY A 48 6.23 8.51 35.29
CA GLY A 48 5.35 7.41 34.93
C GLY A 48 4.02 7.52 35.64
N TYR A 49 2.93 7.61 34.90
CA TYR A 49 1.60 7.81 35.47
C TYR A 49 0.76 6.55 35.24
N ARG A 50 0.46 5.83 36.32
CA ARG A 50 -0.29 4.57 36.24
C ARG A 50 -1.77 4.91 36.27
N ILE A 51 -2.49 4.33 35.32
CA ILE A 51 -3.92 4.46 35.18
C ILE A 51 -4.57 3.08 35.34
N THR A 52 -5.56 2.97 36.23
CA THR A 52 -6.27 1.73 36.58
C THR A 52 -7.70 1.67 36.03
N ARG A 53 -8.20 2.77 35.46
CA ARG A 53 -9.45 2.86 34.69
C ARG A 53 -9.28 3.86 33.54
N GLY A 54 -9.91 3.64 32.39
CA GLY A 54 -9.78 4.49 31.21
C GLY A 54 -10.13 5.96 31.48
N LEU A 55 -9.35 6.87 30.92
CA LEU A 55 -9.61 8.31 30.99
C LEU A 55 -10.61 8.74 29.93
N THR A 56 -11.32 9.84 30.20
CA THR A 56 -12.30 10.41 29.27
C THR A 56 -12.05 11.89 29.04
N ALA A 57 -12.10 12.32 27.78
CA ALA A 57 -12.13 13.71 27.37
C ALA A 57 -13.43 13.96 26.60
N THR A 58 -14.37 14.67 27.23
CA THR A 58 -15.67 14.96 26.62
C THR A 58 -15.75 16.43 26.22
N PHE A 59 -15.98 16.68 24.94
CA PHE A 59 -16.18 18.03 24.40
C PHE A 59 -17.68 18.32 24.27
N SER A 60 -18.18 19.23 25.10
CA SER A 60 -19.54 19.76 25.04
C SER A 60 -19.52 21.29 24.90
N GLY A 61 -20.48 21.84 24.15
CA GLY A 61 -20.54 23.27 23.82
C GLY A 61 -19.66 23.68 22.64
N GLU A 62 -19.66 24.96 22.28
CA GLU A 62 -18.94 25.46 21.12
C GLU A 62 -17.42 25.54 21.36
N GLN A 63 -16.64 24.97 20.42
CA GLN A 63 -15.20 25.17 20.21
C GLN A 63 -14.29 25.00 21.44
N ARG A 64 -14.27 23.80 22.04
CA ARG A 64 -13.31 23.47 23.12
C ARG A 64 -12.17 22.61 22.62
N GLY A 65 -10.98 22.86 23.16
CA GLY A 65 -9.78 22.09 22.89
C GLY A 65 -9.14 21.49 24.13
N LEU A 66 -8.38 20.43 23.92
CA LEU A 66 -7.48 19.84 24.90
C LEU A 66 -6.10 19.77 24.28
N LEU A 67 -5.15 20.45 24.91
CA LEU A 67 -3.72 20.30 24.61
C LEU A 67 -3.05 19.59 25.78
N ILE A 68 -2.47 18.40 25.54
CA ILE A 68 -1.63 17.70 26.51
C ILE A 68 -0.18 17.75 26.02
N GLN A 69 0.72 18.31 26.84
CA GLN A 69 2.14 18.43 26.53
C GLN A 69 2.97 17.58 27.48
N GLY A 70 3.68 16.60 26.93
CA GLY A 70 4.62 15.74 27.65
C GLY A 70 6.08 16.15 27.44
N ALA A 71 6.94 15.73 28.36
CA ALA A 71 8.38 15.83 28.26
C ALA A 71 8.92 14.69 27.34
N SER A 72 9.17 15.03 26.07
CA SER A 72 9.44 14.06 24.99
C SER A 72 10.91 13.79 24.67
N ALA A 73 11.85 14.51 25.29
CA ALA A 73 13.26 14.42 24.93
C ALA A 73 13.82 13.02 25.26
N GLY A 74 13.93 12.17 24.23
CA GLY A 74 14.67 10.90 24.29
C GLY A 74 13.86 9.62 24.34
N ASN A 75 12.53 9.64 24.18
CA ASN A 75 11.72 8.45 24.42
C ASN A 75 11.62 7.46 23.23
N LEU A 76 12.76 6.98 22.72
CA LEU A 76 12.80 6.02 21.61
C LEU A 76 12.12 4.68 21.93
N LEU A 77 11.99 4.30 23.20
CA LEU A 77 11.42 3.00 23.64
C LEU A 77 10.11 3.12 24.44
N GLY A 78 9.61 4.34 24.67
CA GLY A 78 8.37 4.57 25.41
C GLY A 78 8.48 4.43 26.95
N ARG A 79 9.65 4.57 27.57
CA ARG A 79 9.88 4.34 29.01
C ARG A 79 10.58 5.48 29.76
N THR A 80 10.90 6.58 29.09
CA THR A 80 11.57 7.76 29.69
C THR A 80 10.82 9.03 29.30
N GLY A 81 10.79 10.05 30.16
CA GLY A 81 9.97 11.25 29.91
C GLY A 81 8.57 11.08 30.45
N SER A 82 7.55 11.59 29.76
CA SER A 82 6.15 11.53 30.20
C SER A 82 5.43 10.31 29.62
N PHE A 83 5.08 9.35 30.45
CA PHE A 83 4.35 8.17 30.01
C PHE A 83 3.13 7.86 30.86
N LEU A 84 2.04 7.50 30.18
CA LEU A 84 0.79 7.03 30.74
C LEU A 84 0.75 5.51 30.55
N ALA A 85 0.83 4.80 31.67
CA ALA A 85 0.89 3.35 31.71
C ALA A 85 -0.46 2.79 32.14
N MET A 86 -1.12 2.08 31.23
CA MET A 86 -2.40 1.43 31.52
C MET A 86 -2.21 -0.06 31.74
N GLY A 87 -2.66 -0.53 32.90
CA GLY A 87 -2.70 -1.96 33.23
C GLY A 87 -3.65 -2.74 32.31
N ASP A 88 -3.64 -4.06 32.48
CA ASP A 88 -4.47 -4.94 31.65
C ASP A 88 -5.92 -4.82 32.13
N ILE A 89 -6.63 -3.86 31.54
CA ILE A 89 -8.03 -3.55 31.84
C ILE A 89 -8.83 -3.88 30.57
N PRO A 90 -9.41 -5.09 30.50
CA PRO A 90 -10.09 -5.56 29.31
C PRO A 90 -11.17 -4.58 28.85
N GLY A 91 -11.08 -4.17 27.59
CA GLY A 91 -12.11 -3.38 26.91
C GLY A 91 -12.10 -1.88 27.22
N GLN A 92 -11.24 -1.38 28.12
CA GLN A 92 -11.12 0.07 28.37
C GLN A 92 -10.01 0.70 27.53
N ASP A 93 -10.30 1.88 27.01
CA ASP A 93 -9.36 2.70 26.23
C ASP A 93 -8.55 3.60 27.18
N ALA A 94 -7.28 3.87 26.86
CA ALA A 94 -6.43 4.65 27.79
C ALA A 94 -6.89 6.10 27.85
N LEU A 95 -7.29 6.64 26.69
CA LEU A 95 -8.03 7.88 26.58
C LEU A 95 -9.17 7.72 25.56
N SER A 96 -10.41 7.79 26.05
CA SER A 96 -11.59 7.94 25.21
C SER A 96 -11.89 9.42 25.00
N VAL A 97 -11.98 9.83 23.74
CA VAL A 97 -12.23 11.20 23.33
C VAL A 97 -13.56 11.26 22.62
N THR A 98 -14.54 11.91 23.25
CA THR A 98 -15.90 11.97 22.72
C THR A 98 -16.26 13.42 22.45
N ALA A 99 -16.58 13.72 21.21
CA ALA A 99 -17.24 14.98 20.86
C ALA A 99 -18.70 14.70 20.56
N GLY A 100 -19.60 15.53 21.12
CA GLY A 100 -21.01 15.52 20.73
C GLY A 100 -21.18 16.12 19.33
N ASN A 101 -22.18 16.98 19.14
CA ASN A 101 -22.40 17.68 17.87
C ASN A 101 -21.41 18.85 17.61
N ALA A 102 -20.39 19.00 18.46
CA ALA A 102 -19.46 20.12 18.41
C ALA A 102 -18.11 19.71 17.79
N GLN A 103 -17.43 20.67 17.16
CA GLN A 103 -16.02 20.49 16.79
C GLN A 103 -15.18 20.34 18.06
N SER A 104 -14.38 19.28 18.12
CA SER A 104 -13.33 19.11 19.12
C SER A 104 -11.97 19.48 18.54
N PHE A 105 -11.05 19.88 19.41
CA PHE A 105 -9.66 20.11 19.05
C PHE A 105 -8.77 19.35 20.03
N LEU A 106 -8.25 18.20 19.62
CA LEU A 106 -7.32 17.44 20.45
C LEU A 106 -5.91 17.65 19.93
N CYS A 107 -4.99 18.06 20.80
CA CYS A 107 -3.57 18.06 20.51
C CYS A 107 -2.84 17.33 21.63
N ILE A 108 -2.11 16.28 21.29
CA ILE A 108 -1.25 15.57 22.24
C ILE A 108 0.15 15.58 21.67
N GLU A 109 1.09 16.07 22.45
CA GLU A 109 2.47 16.19 22.03
C GLU A 109 3.41 15.60 23.07
N GLY A 110 4.31 14.73 22.63
CA GLY A 110 5.41 14.30 23.49
C GLY A 110 5.04 13.34 24.61
N VAL A 111 3.88 12.70 24.53
CA VAL A 111 3.37 11.75 25.52
C VAL A 111 3.56 10.33 25.01
N THR A 112 3.88 9.41 25.91
CA THR A 112 3.82 7.98 25.64
C THR A 112 2.60 7.33 26.23
N PHE A 113 1.87 6.58 25.42
CA PHE A 113 0.81 5.67 25.84
C PHE A 113 1.35 4.25 25.81
N LEU A 114 1.34 3.60 26.97
CA LEU A 114 1.86 2.26 27.16
C LEU A 114 0.74 1.35 27.64
N GLY A 115 0.32 0.43 26.77
CA GLY A 115 -0.65 -0.61 27.09
C GLY A 115 -0.02 -1.85 27.72
N SER A 116 -0.86 -2.84 27.96
CA SER A 116 -0.46 -4.17 28.42
C SER A 116 -1.35 -5.24 27.80
N GLY A 117 -1.17 -5.52 26.51
CA GLY A 117 -1.64 -6.75 25.86
C GLY A 117 -3.16 -6.93 25.69
N GLY A 118 -3.94 -6.95 26.78
CA GLY A 118 -5.40 -7.09 26.83
C GLY A 118 -6.17 -5.76 26.97
N THR A 119 -5.44 -4.67 27.11
CA THR A 119 -5.90 -3.27 27.06
C THR A 119 -6.72 -2.97 25.79
N GLY A 120 -7.69 -2.05 25.87
CA GLY A 120 -8.44 -1.52 24.72
C GLY A 120 -7.59 -0.69 23.75
N HIS A 121 -8.14 0.41 23.24
CA HIS A 121 -7.41 1.35 22.40
C HIS A 121 -6.46 2.22 23.25
N GLY A 122 -5.37 2.71 22.66
CA GLY A 122 -4.57 3.75 23.33
C GLY A 122 -5.35 5.06 23.40
N ILE A 123 -5.69 5.60 22.24
CA ILE A 123 -6.57 6.76 22.09
C ILE A 123 -7.75 6.36 21.20
N HIS A 124 -8.97 6.59 21.67
CA HIS A 124 -10.19 6.35 20.90
C HIS A 124 -10.93 7.65 20.66
N CYS A 125 -10.85 8.15 19.43
CA CYS A 125 -11.50 9.36 18.95
C CYS A 125 -12.89 9.02 18.39
N GLN A 126 -13.92 9.28 19.19
CA GLN A 126 -15.32 9.12 18.85
C GLN A 126 -15.90 10.47 18.41
N ASN A 127 -16.16 10.60 17.11
CA ASN A 127 -16.61 11.84 16.46
C ASN A 127 -15.67 13.04 16.68
N ALA A 128 -14.38 12.80 16.96
CA ALA A 128 -13.47 13.88 17.31
C ALA A 128 -12.91 14.58 16.05
N SER A 129 -13.23 15.86 15.87
CA SER A 129 -12.62 16.71 14.83
C SER A 129 -11.21 17.17 15.25
N TYR A 130 -10.44 17.64 14.28
CA TYR A 130 -9.15 18.34 14.50
C TYR A 130 -8.20 17.67 15.50
N VAL A 131 -7.86 16.41 15.25
CA VAL A 131 -6.95 15.64 16.11
C VAL A 131 -5.50 15.79 15.63
N LYS A 132 -4.61 16.18 16.53
CA LYS A 132 -3.18 16.28 16.31
C LYS A 132 -2.40 15.43 17.30
N LEU A 133 -1.54 14.57 16.79
CA LEU A 133 -0.59 13.81 17.61
C LEU A 133 0.82 14.12 17.09
N ARG A 134 1.70 14.60 17.96
CA ARG A 134 3.09 14.90 17.57
C ARG A 134 4.09 14.30 18.52
N ARG A 135 5.11 13.62 18.00
CA ARG A 135 6.21 13.09 18.82
C ARG A 135 5.72 12.18 19.97
N CYS A 136 4.59 11.50 19.76
CA CYS A 136 4.01 10.56 20.70
C CYS A 136 4.55 9.15 20.44
N VAL A 137 4.55 8.32 21.49
CA VAL A 137 4.79 6.88 21.35
C VAL A 137 3.56 6.13 21.82
N LEU A 138 3.05 5.21 21.02
CA LEU A 138 1.92 4.37 21.40
C LEU A 138 2.27 2.92 21.18
N ARG A 139 2.29 2.13 22.26
CA ARG A 139 2.77 0.75 22.18
C ARG A 139 2.02 -0.22 23.08
N ASP A 140 2.09 -1.49 22.68
CA ASP A 140 1.57 -2.65 23.41
C ASP A 140 0.03 -2.69 23.55
N PHE A 141 -0.72 -2.04 22.62
CA PHE A 141 -2.17 -2.17 22.45
C PHE A 141 -2.51 -3.31 21.48
N ALA A 142 -2.25 -4.55 21.94
CA ALA A 142 -2.23 -5.75 21.10
C ALA A 142 -3.54 -6.56 21.08
N ALA A 143 -4.55 -6.18 21.87
CA ALA A 143 -5.80 -6.91 21.97
C ALA A 143 -6.53 -7.02 20.62
N ALA A 144 -7.25 -8.12 20.43
CA ALA A 144 -7.97 -8.38 19.18
C ALA A 144 -9.01 -7.29 18.90
N GLY A 145 -9.01 -6.76 17.68
CA GLY A 145 -9.90 -5.66 17.29
C GLY A 145 -9.58 -4.35 18.03
N LYS A 146 -8.35 -4.14 18.50
CA LYS A 146 -7.89 -2.90 19.12
C LYS A 146 -6.77 -2.24 18.31
N ALA A 147 -6.47 -0.99 18.64
CA ALA A 147 -5.53 -0.14 17.92
C ALA A 147 -4.88 0.85 18.88
N ALA A 148 -3.65 1.29 18.61
CA ALA A 148 -3.03 2.36 19.37
C ALA A 148 -3.83 3.66 19.26
N VAL A 149 -4.27 4.04 18.05
CA VAL A 149 -5.22 5.13 17.83
C VAL A 149 -6.39 4.62 17.00
N ARG A 150 -7.62 4.86 17.45
CA ARG A 150 -8.83 4.56 16.71
C ARG A 150 -9.65 5.81 16.47
N PHE A 151 -10.15 5.96 15.25
CA PHE A 151 -11.18 6.94 14.91
C PHE A 151 -12.48 6.21 14.58
N THR A 152 -13.59 6.70 15.14
CA THR A 152 -14.93 6.23 14.79
C THR A 152 -15.83 7.43 14.51
N GLY A 153 -16.45 7.46 13.34
CA GLY A 153 -17.53 8.39 13.01
C GLY A 153 -18.93 7.77 13.13
N THR A 154 -19.95 8.61 13.27
CA THR A 154 -21.35 8.24 13.01
C THR A 154 -21.63 8.13 11.50
N SER A 155 -22.84 7.72 11.12
CA SER A 155 -23.30 7.61 9.73
C SER A 155 -23.18 8.91 8.91
N ASP A 156 -23.18 10.07 9.58
CA ASP A 156 -23.08 11.36 8.91
C ASP A 156 -21.62 11.77 8.64
N GLY A 157 -20.68 10.96 9.15
CA GLY A 157 -19.27 11.28 9.24
C GLY A 157 -18.99 12.47 10.16
N PHE A 158 -17.77 12.56 10.68
CA PHE A 158 -17.28 13.81 11.24
C PHE A 158 -16.39 14.53 10.23
N VAL A 159 -16.42 15.86 10.26
CA VAL A 159 -15.66 16.75 9.38
C VAL A 159 -14.51 17.36 10.17
N GLY A 160 -13.30 17.33 9.61
CA GLY A 160 -12.09 17.81 10.26
C GLY A 160 -10.82 17.36 9.55
N VAL A 161 -9.70 17.79 10.13
CA VAL A 161 -8.36 17.43 9.67
C VAL A 161 -7.63 16.73 10.80
N THR A 162 -7.11 15.54 10.54
CA THR A 162 -6.25 14.81 11.48
C THR A 162 -4.80 14.88 11.00
N ASP A 163 -3.89 15.24 11.88
CA ASP A 163 -2.45 15.34 11.60
C ASP A 163 -1.66 14.55 12.65
N ILE A 164 -1.05 13.45 12.22
CA ILE A 164 -0.24 12.59 13.06
C ILE A 164 1.20 12.66 12.53
N ALA A 165 2.10 13.26 13.29
CA ALA A 165 3.45 13.54 12.83
C ALA A 165 4.52 13.10 13.82
N GLU A 166 5.60 12.50 13.32
CA GLU A 166 6.78 12.12 14.11
C GLU A 166 6.45 11.18 15.29
N CYS A 167 5.35 10.44 15.20
CA CYS A 167 4.94 9.47 16.21
C CYS A 167 5.56 8.09 15.95
N THR A 168 5.69 7.29 17.01
CA THR A 168 6.07 5.88 16.92
C THR A 168 4.91 5.01 17.42
N PHE A 169 4.47 4.09 16.58
CA PHE A 169 3.50 3.05 16.89
C PHE A 169 4.23 1.72 16.91
N GLN A 170 4.22 1.00 18.04
CA GLN A 170 5.00 -0.23 18.17
C GLN A 170 4.23 -1.36 18.84
N ALA A 171 4.37 -2.58 18.34
CA ALA A 171 3.84 -3.81 18.97
C ALA A 171 2.33 -3.73 19.29
N ASN A 172 1.58 -3.03 18.43
CA ASN A 172 0.12 -2.94 18.55
C ASN A 172 -0.55 -3.93 17.59
N ARG A 173 -1.83 -4.24 17.82
CA ARG A 173 -2.61 -4.98 16.82
C ARG A 173 -2.74 -4.17 15.52
N HIS A 174 -3.17 -2.93 15.69
CA HIS A 174 -3.13 -1.89 14.66
C HIS A 174 -2.46 -0.63 15.23
N GLY A 175 -1.66 0.08 14.44
CA GLY A 175 -1.12 1.38 14.83
C GLY A 175 -2.22 2.43 14.82
N VAL A 176 -2.84 2.61 13.65
CA VAL A 176 -3.97 3.52 13.46
C VAL A 176 -5.12 2.76 12.81
N TRP A 177 -6.33 2.90 13.34
CA TRP A 177 -7.54 2.35 12.75
C TRP A 177 -8.60 3.44 12.56
N VAL A 178 -8.95 3.74 11.33
CA VAL A 178 -10.06 4.63 10.99
C VAL A 178 -11.28 3.79 10.64
N HIS A 179 -12.37 3.96 11.36
CA HIS A 179 -13.60 3.18 11.18
C HIS A 179 -14.81 4.10 11.00
N GLY A 180 -15.78 3.66 10.20
CA GLY A 180 -16.98 4.43 9.83
C GLY A 180 -16.78 5.27 8.57
N ASP A 181 -17.87 5.93 8.16
CA ASP A 181 -17.79 6.99 7.15
C ASP A 181 -17.09 8.20 7.75
N ASN A 182 -16.03 8.68 7.10
CA ASN A 182 -15.26 9.81 7.58
C ASN A 182 -15.06 10.81 6.45
N ALA A 183 -15.64 12.00 6.62
CA ALA A 183 -15.42 13.12 5.73
C ALA A 183 -14.06 13.81 5.97
N ASN A 184 -13.18 13.22 6.79
CA ASN A 184 -11.92 13.80 7.20
C ASN A 184 -10.80 13.64 6.17
N MET A 185 -9.86 14.56 6.28
CA MET A 185 -8.51 14.39 5.75
C MET A 185 -7.58 13.89 6.87
N PHE A 186 -6.84 12.82 6.59
CA PHE A 186 -5.81 12.31 7.47
C PHE A 186 -4.44 12.52 6.84
N THR A 187 -3.55 13.20 7.57
CA THR A 187 -2.15 13.36 7.22
C THR A 187 -1.29 12.62 8.22
N PHE A 188 -0.38 11.80 7.72
CA PHE A 188 0.61 11.05 8.48
C PHE A 188 1.99 11.44 7.99
N LEU A 189 2.77 12.14 8.82
CA LEU A 189 4.08 12.68 8.43
C LEU A 189 5.21 12.07 9.28
N ALA A 190 6.18 11.43 8.64
CA ALA A 190 7.41 10.97 9.28
C ALA A 190 7.20 10.09 10.53
N ASN A 191 6.13 9.28 10.55
CA ASN A 191 5.86 8.35 11.63
C ASN A 191 6.63 7.04 11.44
N LYS A 192 6.77 6.28 12.54
CA LYS A 192 7.31 4.92 12.55
C LYS A 192 6.21 3.94 12.99
N PHE A 193 6.01 2.88 12.21
CA PHE A 193 5.07 1.81 12.50
C PHE A 193 5.80 0.49 12.56
N LEU A 194 5.89 -0.10 13.76
CA LEU A 194 6.82 -1.16 14.08
C LEU A 194 6.08 -2.38 14.65
N ASP A 195 6.33 -3.56 14.09
CA ASP A 195 5.95 -4.87 14.66
C ASP A 195 4.45 -5.04 14.92
N HIS A 196 3.59 -4.56 14.02
CA HIS A 196 2.15 -4.69 14.17
C HIS A 196 1.64 -6.11 13.85
N LEU A 197 0.76 -6.63 14.72
CA LEU A 197 0.24 -8.01 14.63
C LEU A 197 -0.76 -8.24 13.48
N ASP A 198 -1.25 -7.19 12.81
CA ASP A 198 -2.20 -7.31 11.70
C ASP A 198 -2.00 -6.26 10.60
N ALA A 199 -2.27 -4.99 10.89
CA ALA A 199 -2.05 -3.90 9.95
C ALA A 199 -1.60 -2.65 10.69
N ALA A 200 -0.48 -2.04 10.29
CA ALA A 200 -0.02 -0.79 10.89
C ALA A 200 -1.07 0.32 10.75
N MET A 201 -1.68 0.43 9.57
CA MET A 201 -2.79 1.33 9.30
C MET A 201 -3.96 0.56 8.69
N LEU A 202 -5.14 0.69 9.30
CA LEU A 202 -6.37 0.07 8.85
C LEU A 202 -7.43 1.15 8.58
N PHE A 203 -8.00 1.14 7.39
CA PHE A 203 -9.14 1.97 7.01
C PHE A 203 -10.36 1.10 6.76
N GLY A 204 -11.38 1.33 7.57
CA GLY A 204 -12.66 0.65 7.56
C GLY A 204 -12.66 -0.74 8.19
N ALA A 205 -13.74 -1.49 7.94
CA ALA A 205 -13.92 -2.87 8.36
C ALA A 205 -14.63 -3.69 7.26
N PRO A 206 -14.39 -5.02 7.19
CA PRO A 206 -15.05 -5.87 6.21
C PRO A 206 -16.58 -5.78 6.30
N GLY A 207 -17.24 -5.64 5.14
CA GLY A 207 -18.71 -5.68 5.02
C GLY A 207 -19.45 -4.39 5.39
N ALA A 208 -18.75 -3.33 5.82
CA ALA A 208 -19.36 -2.04 6.09
C ALA A 208 -19.20 -1.10 4.88
N VAL A 209 -20.29 -0.42 4.49
CA VAL A 209 -20.20 0.67 3.51
C VAL A 209 -19.55 1.86 4.19
N GLN A 210 -18.33 2.21 3.78
CA GLN A 210 -17.48 3.20 4.42
C GLN A 210 -16.65 3.96 3.38
N GLN A 211 -16.63 5.28 3.49
CA GLN A 211 -15.89 6.21 2.66
C GLN A 211 -14.96 7.07 3.51
N ASN A 212 -13.72 7.23 3.06
CA ASN A 212 -12.74 8.14 3.62
C ASN A 212 -12.28 9.11 2.54
N ARG A 213 -12.34 10.42 2.81
CA ARG A 213 -12.13 11.43 1.76
C ARG A 213 -10.67 11.64 1.35
N GLY A 214 -9.75 11.73 2.30
CA GLY A 214 -8.36 12.01 1.98
C GLY A 214 -7.41 11.37 2.99
N VAL A 215 -6.43 10.62 2.49
CA VAL A 215 -5.40 9.99 3.29
C VAL A 215 -4.04 10.26 2.64
N VAL A 216 -3.16 10.92 3.38
CA VAL A 216 -1.83 11.31 2.89
C VAL A 216 -0.77 10.80 3.87
N LEU A 217 0.13 9.96 3.36
CA LEU A 217 1.27 9.41 4.09
C LEU A 217 2.54 10.02 3.47
N LEU A 218 3.29 10.79 4.24
CA LEU A 218 4.53 11.45 3.80
C LEU A 218 5.72 10.93 4.62
N GLY A 219 6.65 10.24 3.97
CA GLY A 219 7.93 9.86 4.58
C GLY A 219 7.80 8.94 5.80
N ASN A 220 6.74 8.13 5.89
CA ASN A 220 6.56 7.21 7.01
C ASN A 220 7.45 5.96 6.84
N THR A 221 7.82 5.37 7.97
CA THR A 221 8.61 4.15 8.06
C THR A 221 7.74 3.01 8.58
N PHE A 222 7.76 1.87 7.91
CA PHE A 222 7.04 0.67 8.29
C PHE A 222 7.99 -0.51 8.37
N GLU A 223 8.04 -1.17 9.52
CA GLU A 223 8.98 -2.26 9.79
C GLU A 223 8.28 -3.37 10.59
N GLY A 224 8.55 -4.64 10.25
CA GLY A 224 8.08 -5.79 11.03
C GLY A 224 6.57 -6.03 11.03
N ASN A 225 5.79 -5.27 10.25
CA ASN A 225 4.33 -5.37 10.22
C ASN A 225 3.84 -6.51 9.34
N VAL A 226 2.72 -7.13 9.73
CA VAL A 226 1.97 -8.07 8.87
C VAL A 226 1.50 -7.36 7.60
N ARG A 227 0.85 -6.20 7.73
CA ARG A 227 0.56 -5.27 6.62
C ARG A 227 0.91 -3.85 7.06
N ASP A 228 1.30 -3.00 6.15
CA ASP A 228 1.58 -1.59 6.48
C ASP A 228 0.34 -0.75 6.31
N PHE A 229 -0.36 -0.97 5.20
CA PHE A 229 -1.57 -0.25 4.88
C PHE A 229 -2.62 -1.22 4.39
N ARG A 230 -3.79 -1.18 5.02
CA ARG A 230 -4.96 -1.93 4.60
C ARG A 230 -6.18 -1.02 4.55
N SER A 231 -6.92 -1.05 3.45
CA SER A 231 -8.24 -0.41 3.36
C SER A 231 -9.30 -1.44 2.99
N HIS A 232 -10.43 -1.37 3.68
CA HIS A 232 -11.73 -1.98 3.37
C HIS A 232 -12.76 -0.95 2.91
N SER A 233 -12.48 0.33 3.15
CA SER A 233 -13.30 1.48 2.75
C SER A 233 -12.90 2.01 1.38
N SER A 234 -13.84 2.68 0.70
CA SER A 234 -13.50 3.54 -0.43
C SER A 234 -12.64 4.71 0.04
N LEU A 235 -11.49 4.89 -0.60
CA LEU A 235 -10.63 6.06 -0.39
C LEU A 235 -10.82 6.99 -1.59
N HIS A 236 -11.41 8.18 -1.39
CA HIS A 236 -11.54 9.15 -2.48
C HIS A 236 -10.17 9.69 -2.91
N GLY A 237 -9.23 9.81 -1.98
CA GLY A 237 -7.84 10.07 -2.28
C GLY A 237 -6.89 9.42 -1.28
N LEU A 238 -5.98 8.61 -1.80
CA LEU A 238 -4.84 8.07 -1.06
C LEU A 238 -3.54 8.52 -1.73
N SER A 239 -2.61 9.05 -0.95
CA SER A 239 -1.25 9.36 -1.40
C SER A 239 -0.25 8.79 -0.41
N ILE A 240 0.62 7.90 -0.86
CA ILE A 240 1.75 7.35 -0.11
C ILE A 240 3.01 7.86 -0.81
N LEU A 241 3.65 8.87 -0.21
CA LEU A 241 4.74 9.61 -0.82
C LEU A 241 6.01 9.50 0.03
N GLY A 242 7.07 8.96 -0.55
CA GLY A 242 8.32 8.72 0.14
C GLY A 242 8.21 7.66 1.24
N GLY A 243 9.31 7.48 1.97
CA GLY A 243 9.36 6.59 3.13
C GLY A 243 9.95 5.23 2.83
N TYR A 244 9.79 4.33 3.80
CA TYR A 244 10.48 3.05 3.83
C TYR A 244 9.55 1.95 4.34
N ILE A 245 9.53 0.82 3.65
CA ILE A 245 8.68 -0.34 3.92
C ILE A 245 9.56 -1.59 3.98
N GLU A 246 9.83 -2.11 5.17
CA GLU A 246 10.70 -3.27 5.41
C GLU A 246 9.95 -4.43 6.04
N ASN A 247 10.25 -5.64 5.58
CA ASN A 247 9.77 -6.87 6.19
C ASN A 247 10.90 -7.63 6.89
N ASN A 248 10.77 -7.83 8.20
CA ASN A 248 11.69 -8.64 8.98
C ASN A 248 11.40 -10.16 8.90
N ASN A 249 10.32 -10.59 8.20
CA ASN A 249 9.90 -11.99 8.13
C ASN A 249 9.69 -12.52 6.70
N ALA A 250 10.64 -13.33 6.22
CA ALA A 250 10.63 -13.94 4.88
C ALA A 250 9.47 -14.92 4.60
N THR A 251 8.71 -15.36 5.61
CA THR A 251 7.57 -16.27 5.41
C THR A 251 6.23 -15.55 5.17
N HIS A 252 6.22 -14.22 5.17
CA HIS A 252 4.99 -13.45 5.14
C HIS A 252 4.41 -13.29 3.72
N ARG A 253 3.18 -13.77 3.52
CA ARG A 253 2.50 -13.82 2.20
C ARG A 253 1.55 -12.67 1.94
N ALA A 254 1.13 -11.92 2.96
CA ALA A 254 0.14 -10.86 2.75
C ALA A 254 0.75 -9.67 1.95
N PRO A 255 -0.08 -8.94 1.19
CA PRO A 255 0.32 -7.66 0.62
C PRO A 255 0.72 -6.66 1.70
N ARG A 256 1.73 -5.83 1.41
CA ARG A 256 2.15 -4.75 2.30
C ARG A 256 1.18 -3.59 2.26
N ILE A 257 0.76 -3.26 1.03
CA ILE A 257 -0.31 -2.30 0.74
C ILE A 257 -1.46 -3.10 0.15
N ASP A 258 -2.58 -3.13 0.87
CA ASP A 258 -3.81 -3.85 0.53
C ASP A 258 -4.96 -2.84 0.43
N ILE A 259 -5.29 -2.41 -0.78
CA ILE A 259 -6.40 -1.49 -1.04
C ILE A 259 -7.53 -2.32 -1.62
N GLY A 260 -8.35 -2.88 -0.73
CA GLY A 260 -9.47 -3.75 -1.08
C GLY A 260 -10.82 -3.08 -0.83
N VAL A 261 -11.61 -2.82 -1.86
CA VAL A 261 -13.00 -2.40 -1.67
C VAL A 261 -13.88 -3.65 -1.47
N GLY A 262 -14.12 -4.01 -0.21
CA GLY A 262 -14.95 -5.16 0.10
C GLY A 262 -16.44 -4.87 -0.14
N GLY A 263 -17.13 -5.73 -0.89
CA GLY A 263 -18.60 -5.77 -0.92
C GLY A 263 -19.27 -4.58 -1.64
N ALA A 264 -20.11 -3.83 -0.92
CA ALA A 264 -20.97 -2.77 -1.45
C ALA A 264 -20.29 -1.38 -1.52
N ASN A 265 -19.01 -1.28 -1.18
CA ASN A 265 -18.27 -0.02 -1.25
C ASN A 265 -18.00 0.41 -2.69
N PRO A 266 -18.10 1.72 -3.01
CA PRO A 266 -17.61 2.21 -4.28
C PRO A 266 -16.09 2.03 -4.38
N SER A 267 -15.60 2.03 -5.61
CA SER A 267 -14.18 2.04 -5.94
C SER A 267 -13.44 3.16 -5.21
N SER A 268 -12.16 2.94 -4.91
CA SER A 268 -11.28 4.02 -4.45
C SER A 268 -10.97 4.94 -5.63
N SER A 269 -11.24 6.24 -5.50
CA SER A 269 -11.27 7.16 -6.64
C SER A 269 -9.88 7.56 -7.13
N CYS A 270 -8.92 7.83 -6.23
CA CYS A 270 -7.54 8.04 -6.63
C CYS A 270 -6.51 7.48 -5.63
N VAL A 271 -5.51 6.77 -6.13
CA VAL A 271 -4.41 6.16 -5.36
C VAL A 271 -3.09 6.57 -5.98
N THR A 272 -2.22 7.22 -5.21
CA THR A 272 -0.85 7.55 -5.60
C THR A 272 0.13 6.88 -4.66
N ILE A 273 1.11 6.14 -5.19
CA ILE A 273 2.21 5.52 -4.42
C ILE A 273 3.52 5.90 -5.11
N GLU A 274 4.28 6.80 -4.49
CA GLU A 274 5.44 7.39 -5.14
C GLU A 274 6.65 7.53 -4.23
N GLY A 275 7.85 7.23 -4.73
CA GLY A 275 9.09 7.49 -3.99
C GLY A 275 9.30 6.58 -2.79
N VAL A 276 8.51 5.51 -2.65
CA VAL A 276 8.58 4.59 -1.52
C VAL A 276 9.71 3.60 -1.75
N THR A 277 10.54 3.41 -0.74
CA THR A 277 11.57 2.37 -0.73
C THR A 277 11.00 1.10 -0.09
N PHE A 278 11.04 -0.02 -0.79
CA PHE A 278 10.61 -1.31 -0.28
C PHE A 278 11.80 -2.24 -0.10
N GLN A 279 11.76 -3.01 0.99
CA GLN A 279 12.66 -4.12 1.29
C GLN A 279 11.80 -5.33 1.69
N LYS A 280 11.55 -6.24 0.74
CA LYS A 280 10.71 -7.43 0.96
C LYS A 280 11.05 -8.56 -0.02
N ILE A 281 11.41 -9.70 0.55
CA ILE A 281 11.44 -10.97 -0.17
C ILE A 281 10.01 -11.50 -0.29
N LEU A 282 9.47 -11.61 -1.52
CA LEU A 282 8.23 -12.35 -1.75
C LEU A 282 8.50 -13.85 -1.69
N SER A 283 7.77 -14.53 -0.81
CA SER A 283 8.03 -15.93 -0.45
C SER A 283 7.64 -16.92 -1.56
N GLN A 284 6.62 -16.59 -2.37
CA GLN A 284 6.12 -17.45 -3.45
C GLN A 284 5.72 -16.68 -4.71
N PRO A 285 5.71 -17.34 -5.89
CA PRO A 285 5.08 -16.79 -7.08
C PRO A 285 3.60 -16.48 -6.82
N GLY A 286 3.15 -15.27 -7.12
CA GLY A 286 1.77 -14.82 -6.94
C GLY A 286 1.48 -14.03 -5.66
N ASP A 287 2.42 -13.97 -4.71
CA ASP A 287 2.31 -13.05 -3.57
C ASP A 287 2.43 -11.60 -4.07
N ALA A 288 1.47 -10.73 -3.78
CA ALA A 288 1.58 -9.32 -4.15
C ALA A 288 2.32 -8.51 -3.06
N LEU A 289 3.09 -7.52 -3.48
CA LEU A 289 3.58 -6.44 -2.60
C LEU A 289 2.50 -5.37 -2.42
N ILE A 290 1.88 -4.99 -3.54
CA ILE A 290 0.79 -4.02 -3.62
C ILE A 290 -0.42 -4.71 -4.26
N LEU A 291 -1.53 -4.73 -3.55
CA LEU A 291 -2.82 -5.19 -4.04
C LEU A 291 -3.75 -3.98 -4.19
N LEU A 292 -4.31 -3.81 -5.38
CA LEU A 292 -5.35 -2.83 -5.68
C LEU A 292 -6.60 -3.58 -6.15
N ASP A 293 -7.74 -3.36 -5.51
CA ASP A 293 -9.04 -3.85 -5.97
C ASP A 293 -10.01 -2.68 -6.12
N GLY A 294 -10.63 -2.56 -7.29
CA GLY A 294 -11.61 -1.52 -7.59
C GLY A 294 -11.05 -0.11 -7.42
N VAL A 295 -9.86 0.18 -7.95
CA VAL A 295 -9.29 1.54 -7.97
C VAL A 295 -9.59 2.20 -9.32
N ASP A 296 -10.09 3.44 -9.33
CA ASP A 296 -10.49 4.13 -10.56
C ASP A 296 -9.43 5.01 -11.22
N LYS A 297 -8.46 5.52 -10.44
CA LYS A 297 -7.31 6.27 -10.94
C LYS A 297 -6.10 5.98 -10.07
N GLY A 298 -5.18 5.17 -10.56
CA GLY A 298 -3.98 4.80 -9.81
C GLY A 298 -2.71 5.35 -10.44
N SER A 299 -1.73 5.73 -9.64
CA SER A 299 -0.38 6.11 -10.10
C SER A 299 0.65 5.53 -9.12
N ILE A 300 1.39 4.50 -9.54
CA ILE A 300 2.51 3.97 -8.75
C ILE A 300 3.79 4.28 -9.49
N ARG A 301 4.62 5.20 -8.99
CA ARG A 301 5.78 5.71 -9.73
C ARG A 301 7.02 5.84 -8.88
N ARG A 302 8.20 5.82 -9.50
CA ARG A 302 9.48 6.15 -8.83
C ARG A 302 9.70 5.42 -7.51
N ASN A 303 9.29 4.16 -7.39
CA ASN A 303 9.51 3.36 -6.19
C ASN A 303 10.87 2.64 -6.29
N PHE A 304 11.50 2.38 -5.15
CA PHE A 304 12.87 1.88 -5.10
C PHE A 304 12.96 0.59 -4.32
N ASN A 305 13.89 -0.27 -4.74
CA ASN A 305 14.33 -1.41 -3.94
C ASN A 305 15.50 -0.98 -3.04
N ALA A 306 15.45 -1.27 -1.73
CA ALA A 306 16.59 -1.05 -0.85
C ALA A 306 17.73 -2.02 -1.19
N ALA A 307 18.93 -1.51 -1.50
CA ALA A 307 20.07 -2.34 -1.89
C ALA A 307 20.60 -3.15 -0.68
N GLY A 308 20.27 -4.44 -0.66
CA GLY A 308 20.84 -5.43 0.27
C GLY A 308 20.57 -6.84 -0.23
N VAL A 309 21.45 -7.37 -1.09
CA VAL A 309 21.41 -8.77 -1.57
C VAL A 309 20.07 -9.25 -2.18
N ASN A 310 19.40 -8.38 -2.91
CA ASN A 310 18.97 -8.67 -4.28
C ASN A 310 18.26 -10.04 -4.50
N GLN A 311 17.18 -10.33 -3.76
CA GLN A 311 16.26 -11.47 -4.01
C GLN A 311 14.79 -11.06 -4.19
N ASP A 312 14.51 -9.76 -4.17
CA ASP A 312 13.15 -9.25 -4.05
C ASP A 312 12.43 -9.28 -5.39
N ARG A 313 11.45 -10.19 -5.51
CA ARG A 313 10.45 -10.14 -6.56
C ARG A 313 9.51 -8.99 -6.24
N TRP A 314 9.25 -8.13 -7.21
CA TRP A 314 8.22 -7.10 -7.10
C TRP A 314 6.97 -7.60 -7.80
N HIS A 315 5.83 -7.59 -7.10
CA HIS A 315 4.56 -7.98 -7.69
C HIS A 315 3.46 -6.99 -7.32
N ILE A 316 2.87 -6.36 -8.34
CA ILE A 316 1.67 -5.51 -8.20
C ILE A 316 0.50 -6.27 -8.81
N LEU A 317 -0.58 -6.41 -8.04
CA LEU A 317 -1.82 -7.06 -8.49
C LEU A 317 -2.96 -6.04 -8.48
N GLY A 318 -3.51 -5.78 -9.67
CA GLY A 318 -4.72 -4.99 -9.85
C GLY A 318 -5.92 -5.85 -10.22
N THR A 319 -7.00 -5.77 -9.45
CA THR A 319 -8.28 -6.44 -9.69
C THR A 319 -9.36 -5.38 -9.86
N ASN A 320 -10.23 -5.52 -10.86
CA ASN A 320 -11.33 -4.56 -11.14
C ASN A 320 -10.95 -3.06 -11.19
N CYS A 321 -9.67 -2.73 -11.43
CA CYS A 321 -9.22 -1.35 -11.48
C CYS A 321 -9.52 -0.72 -12.86
N THR A 322 -9.77 0.59 -12.86
CA THR A 322 -9.83 1.44 -14.04
C THR A 322 -8.74 2.52 -13.95
N ASP A 323 -8.21 2.95 -15.10
CA ASP A 323 -7.20 4.01 -15.29
C ASP A 323 -6.03 4.01 -14.29
N VAL A 324 -5.35 2.88 -14.18
CA VAL A 324 -4.13 2.79 -13.35
C VAL A 324 -2.88 2.86 -14.20
N GLU A 325 -1.94 3.69 -13.75
CA GLU A 325 -0.60 3.84 -14.27
C GLU A 325 0.44 3.32 -13.28
N PHE A 326 1.43 2.61 -13.78
CA PHE A 326 2.53 2.08 -13.00
C PHE A 326 3.85 2.32 -13.74
N ASP A 327 4.85 2.88 -13.06
CA ASP A 327 6.25 2.83 -13.47
C ASP A 327 6.93 1.65 -12.76
N LEU A 328 7.86 1.01 -13.47
CA LEU A 328 8.66 -0.05 -12.90
C LEU A 328 9.63 0.50 -11.84
N PRO A 329 9.83 -0.22 -10.70
CA PRO A 329 10.81 0.17 -9.70
C PRO A 329 12.20 0.27 -10.31
N HIS A 330 12.88 1.39 -10.10
CA HIS A 330 14.24 1.57 -10.59
C HIS A 330 15.25 1.05 -9.55
N SER A 331 16.24 0.31 -10.02
CA SER A 331 17.45 0.08 -9.21
C SER A 331 18.27 1.37 -9.15
N PRO A 332 18.96 1.66 -8.04
CA PRO A 332 19.94 2.74 -8.00
C PRO A 332 20.96 2.61 -9.15
N PRO A 333 21.46 3.72 -9.72
CA PRO A 333 22.44 3.67 -10.81
C PRO A 333 23.62 2.75 -10.48
N GLY A 334 23.94 1.80 -11.39
CA GLY A 334 25.06 0.87 -11.25
C GLY A 334 24.71 -0.53 -10.70
N LEU A 335 23.45 -0.80 -10.36
CA LEU A 335 22.98 -2.13 -9.96
C LEU A 335 22.04 -2.71 -11.01
N THR A 336 22.37 -3.90 -11.53
CA THR A 336 21.45 -4.67 -12.38
C THR A 336 20.46 -5.42 -11.47
N PRO A 337 19.13 -5.21 -11.61
CA PRO A 337 18.16 -6.00 -10.86
C PRO A 337 18.24 -7.47 -11.28
N PRO A 338 18.43 -8.42 -10.35
CA PRO A 338 18.61 -9.84 -10.69
C PRO A 338 17.30 -10.57 -10.97
N TYR A 339 16.14 -9.96 -10.70
CA TYR A 339 14.83 -10.58 -10.87
C TYR A 339 13.86 -9.68 -11.64
N PRO A 340 13.01 -10.25 -12.52
CA PRO A 340 12.00 -9.50 -13.23
C PRO A 340 10.93 -9.00 -12.26
N VAL A 341 10.46 -7.78 -12.49
CA VAL A 341 9.27 -7.24 -11.85
C VAL A 341 8.06 -7.87 -12.53
N GLN A 342 7.16 -8.47 -11.75
CA GLN A 342 5.94 -9.09 -12.25
C GLN A 342 4.75 -8.17 -12.00
N MET A 343 3.86 -8.07 -12.99
CA MET A 343 2.57 -7.43 -12.82
C MET A 343 1.50 -8.43 -13.23
N SER A 344 0.39 -8.50 -12.51
CA SER A 344 -0.73 -9.35 -12.94
C SER A 344 -2.06 -8.65 -12.73
N ARG A 345 -3.05 -9.06 -13.53
CA ARG A 345 -4.42 -8.56 -13.45
C ARG A 345 -5.39 -9.74 -13.38
N THR A 346 -6.42 -9.59 -12.56
CA THR A 346 -7.61 -10.46 -12.58
C THR A 346 -8.85 -9.56 -12.64
N GLY A 347 -9.48 -9.37 -13.81
CA GLY A 347 -10.71 -8.55 -13.93
C GLY A 347 -11.00 -7.96 -15.33
N PRO A 348 -12.24 -7.47 -15.57
CA PRO A 348 -12.74 -7.13 -16.91
C PRO A 348 -12.02 -5.93 -17.56
N PRO A 349 -11.97 -5.84 -18.91
CA PRO A 349 -10.81 -5.37 -19.70
C PRO A 349 -10.54 -3.85 -19.77
N ASN A 350 -11.26 -3.02 -19.04
CA ASN A 350 -11.35 -1.60 -19.40
C ASN A 350 -10.35 -0.76 -18.57
N THR A 351 -9.50 -0.02 -19.28
CA THR A 351 -8.58 1.05 -18.81
C THR A 351 -7.49 0.67 -17.79
N VAL A 352 -6.29 0.32 -18.27
CA VAL A 352 -5.02 0.42 -17.53
C VAL A 352 -3.99 0.96 -18.54
N THR A 353 -3.20 1.97 -18.22
CA THR A 353 -2.16 2.53 -19.12
C THR A 353 -0.79 2.21 -18.53
N TYR A 354 0.06 1.50 -19.27
CA TYR A 354 1.39 1.11 -18.80
C TYR A 354 2.43 2.02 -19.42
N LEU A 355 3.24 2.68 -18.58
CA LEU A 355 4.38 3.49 -19.00
C LEU A 355 5.65 2.88 -18.42
N SER A 356 6.44 2.20 -19.27
CA SER A 356 7.78 1.69 -18.92
C SER A 356 8.83 2.56 -19.62
N SER A 357 9.82 3.00 -18.86
CA SER A 357 10.85 3.95 -19.30
C SER A 357 12.26 3.36 -19.36
N SER A 358 12.47 2.07 -19.01
CA SER A 358 13.82 1.50 -18.97
C SER A 358 14.04 0.29 -19.90
N SER A 359 15.23 0.23 -20.47
CA SER A 359 15.65 -0.61 -21.60
C SER A 359 16.03 -2.05 -21.23
N SER A 360 15.70 -2.53 -20.02
CA SER A 360 16.11 -3.85 -19.51
C SER A 360 14.97 -4.65 -18.86
N GLU A 361 13.73 -4.33 -19.19
CA GLU A 361 12.55 -4.73 -18.41
C GLU A 361 11.74 -5.86 -19.08
N HIS A 362 11.50 -6.94 -18.33
CA HIS A 362 10.48 -7.94 -18.66
C HIS A 362 9.14 -7.45 -18.12
N LEU A 363 8.43 -6.63 -18.90
CA LEU A 363 6.99 -6.47 -18.72
C LEU A 363 6.35 -7.84 -18.97
N VAL A 364 5.77 -8.44 -17.94
CA VAL A 364 4.88 -9.60 -18.09
C VAL A 364 3.46 -9.07 -17.94
N PRO A 365 2.81 -8.57 -19.01
CA PRO A 365 1.35 -8.66 -19.02
C PRO A 365 1.01 -10.16 -18.92
N LEU A 366 -0.22 -10.52 -18.56
CA LEU A 366 -0.79 -11.86 -18.81
C LEU A 366 -0.96 -12.15 -20.32
N ALA A 367 -0.07 -11.59 -21.10
CA ALA A 367 0.01 -11.46 -22.52
C ALA A 367 1.51 -11.26 -22.82
N ASP A 368 2.23 -12.39 -22.76
CA ASP A 368 3.65 -12.48 -23.08
C ASP A 368 3.88 -12.08 -24.53
N LEU A 369 4.41 -10.88 -24.81
CA LEU A 369 4.91 -10.56 -26.15
C LEU A 369 6.27 -11.26 -26.37
N ARG A 370 6.25 -12.59 -26.48
CA ARG A 370 7.41 -13.48 -26.64
C ARG A 370 7.43 -14.09 -28.02
N ILE A 371 8.58 -14.50 -28.53
CA ILE A 371 8.62 -15.47 -29.62
C ILE A 371 8.33 -16.87 -29.03
N MET A 372 7.09 -17.34 -29.09
CA MET A 372 6.70 -18.66 -28.55
C MET A 372 6.42 -19.65 -29.67
N GLY A 373 6.71 -20.94 -29.44
CA GLY A 373 6.28 -22.07 -30.27
C GLY A 373 4.90 -22.56 -29.85
N SER A 374 4.04 -22.92 -30.80
CA SER A 374 2.73 -23.52 -30.51
C SER A 374 2.89 -24.91 -29.87
N GLY A 375 2.83 -24.99 -28.53
CA GLY A 375 2.92 -26.24 -27.77
C GLY A 375 3.62 -26.16 -26.43
N GLU A 376 4.30 -25.06 -26.11
CA GLU A 376 4.99 -24.88 -24.83
C GLU A 376 3.99 -24.46 -23.72
N ALA A 377 3.54 -25.42 -22.92
CA ALA A 377 2.98 -25.14 -21.60
C ALA A 377 4.13 -24.65 -20.69
N TYR A 378 3.93 -23.51 -20.04
CA TYR A 378 4.86 -22.90 -19.08
C TYR A 378 5.37 -23.94 -18.04
N PRO A 379 6.67 -24.00 -17.63
CA PRO A 379 7.86 -23.28 -18.09
C PRO A 379 8.96 -24.21 -18.69
N GLY A 380 9.51 -23.85 -19.85
CA GLY A 380 10.71 -24.50 -20.40
C GLY A 380 11.34 -23.77 -21.60
N ALA A 381 12.48 -23.11 -21.36
CA ALA A 381 13.63 -23.00 -22.27
C ALA A 381 13.77 -21.92 -23.37
N ASN A 382 12.89 -20.91 -23.50
CA ASN A 382 13.17 -19.75 -24.37
C ASN A 382 13.21 -18.42 -23.58
N THR A 383 14.40 -17.80 -23.43
CA THR A 383 14.52 -16.44 -22.86
C THR A 383 14.41 -15.42 -23.99
N THR A 384 13.50 -14.45 -23.89
CA THR A 384 13.31 -13.38 -24.86
C THR A 384 13.62 -12.05 -24.20
N THR A 385 14.48 -11.22 -24.77
CA THR A 385 14.75 -9.85 -24.28
C THR A 385 13.86 -8.88 -25.05
N THR A 386 12.80 -8.38 -24.41
CA THR A 386 11.96 -7.31 -24.95
C THR A 386 12.61 -5.98 -24.62
N THR A 387 13.00 -5.20 -25.62
CA THR A 387 13.75 -3.96 -25.44
C THR A 387 12.82 -2.75 -25.28
N ARG A 388 11.62 -2.80 -25.88
CA ARG A 388 10.58 -1.78 -25.76
C ARG A 388 9.22 -2.34 -26.18
N ALA A 389 8.18 -2.12 -25.37
CA ALA A 389 6.78 -2.36 -25.75
C ALA A 389 5.92 -1.17 -25.28
N PHE A 390 5.41 -0.34 -26.19
CA PHE A 390 4.47 0.74 -25.87
C PHE A 390 3.08 0.33 -26.28
N TRP A 391 2.08 0.56 -25.43
CA TRP A 391 0.71 0.50 -25.88
C TRP A 391 -0.18 1.59 -25.30
N SER A 392 -1.13 2.05 -26.11
CA SER A 392 -2.12 3.06 -25.72
C SER A 392 -3.50 2.61 -26.19
N ARG A 393 -4.50 2.72 -25.31
CA ARG A 393 -5.91 2.63 -25.68
C ARG A 393 -6.47 4.05 -25.84
N LEU A 394 -6.39 4.59 -27.05
CA LEU A 394 -7.06 5.83 -27.42
C LEU A 394 -8.28 5.45 -28.27
N MET A 395 -9.46 5.91 -27.87
CA MET A 395 -10.64 5.96 -28.74
C MET A 395 -10.89 4.68 -29.58
N SER A 396 -11.12 3.53 -28.91
CA SER A 396 -11.44 2.20 -29.49
C SER A 396 -10.33 1.42 -30.19
N GLU A 397 -9.09 1.90 -30.17
CA GLU A 397 -7.94 1.22 -30.79
C GLU A 397 -6.86 0.87 -29.77
N VAL A 398 -6.16 -0.24 -30.01
CA VAL A 398 -4.92 -0.65 -29.34
C VAL A 398 -3.78 -0.47 -30.32
N ARG A 399 -2.81 0.36 -29.96
CA ARG A 399 -1.51 0.42 -30.62
C ARG A 399 -0.49 -0.35 -29.81
N ILE A 400 0.33 -1.19 -30.43
CA ILE A 400 1.50 -1.82 -29.81
C ILE A 400 2.71 -1.52 -30.69
N GLU A 401 3.75 -0.94 -30.13
CA GLU A 401 5.07 -0.78 -30.77
C GLU A 401 6.05 -1.70 -30.05
N PHE A 402 6.79 -2.54 -30.76
CA PHE A 402 7.66 -3.54 -30.14
C PHE A 402 9.04 -3.62 -30.80
N ASP A 403 10.03 -3.98 -29.98
CA ASP A 403 11.39 -4.33 -30.38
C ASP A 403 11.87 -5.52 -29.53
N ILE A 404 11.84 -6.72 -30.11
CA ILE A 404 11.97 -8.00 -29.42
C ILE A 404 13.21 -8.72 -29.95
N THR A 405 14.08 -9.21 -29.07
CA THR A 405 15.22 -10.07 -29.42
C THR A 405 15.09 -11.43 -28.74
N LEU A 406 15.24 -12.53 -29.49
CA LEU A 406 15.26 -13.89 -28.94
C LEU A 406 16.62 -14.15 -28.26
N GLY A 407 16.65 -14.19 -26.93
CA GLY A 407 17.87 -14.33 -26.14
C GLY A 407 18.40 -15.77 -26.10
N ALA A 408 17.53 -16.76 -25.93
CA ALA A 408 17.87 -18.19 -25.99
C ALA A 408 16.77 -18.98 -26.70
N LYS A 409 17.19 -20.02 -27.42
CA LYS A 409 16.30 -20.93 -28.15
C LYS A 409 16.47 -22.36 -27.62
N SER A 410 15.36 -22.95 -27.20
CA SER A 410 15.27 -24.35 -26.78
C SER A 410 15.44 -25.26 -27.99
N PRO A 411 16.36 -26.23 -27.94
CA PRO A 411 16.50 -27.24 -28.98
C PRO A 411 15.29 -28.19 -29.06
N SER A 412 14.43 -28.22 -28.03
CA SER A 412 13.20 -29.02 -28.01
C SER A 412 11.93 -28.21 -28.32
N SER A 413 12.08 -26.97 -28.77
CA SER A 413 10.92 -26.15 -29.14
C SER A 413 10.15 -26.84 -30.26
N THR A 414 8.82 -26.87 -30.15
CA THR A 414 7.91 -27.36 -31.20
C THR A 414 6.87 -26.28 -31.45
N GLY A 415 6.61 -25.99 -32.73
CA GLY A 415 5.51 -25.11 -33.13
C GLY A 415 5.93 -23.77 -33.71
N TYR A 416 4.93 -22.95 -34.02
CA TYR A 416 5.14 -21.75 -34.84
C TYR A 416 5.67 -20.56 -34.06
N ALA A 417 6.50 -19.74 -34.69
CA ALA A 417 6.94 -18.46 -34.15
C ALA A 417 5.74 -17.50 -34.06
N SER A 418 5.37 -17.15 -32.83
CA SER A 418 4.33 -16.17 -32.53
C SER A 418 4.92 -15.04 -31.73
N ILE A 419 4.44 -13.82 -31.92
CA ILE A 419 4.59 -12.75 -30.95
C ILE A 419 3.41 -12.96 -29.99
N GLY A 420 3.69 -13.48 -28.79
CA GLY A 420 2.72 -14.09 -27.89
C GLY A 420 1.62 -13.16 -27.36
N GLY A 421 0.90 -13.59 -26.31
CA GLY A 421 -0.36 -13.02 -25.86
C GLY A 421 -0.38 -11.48 -25.95
N MET A 422 -1.28 -10.94 -26.74
CA MET A 422 -1.56 -9.51 -26.81
C MET A 422 -2.50 -9.15 -25.66
N PRO A 423 -2.43 -7.91 -25.14
CA PRO A 423 -3.19 -7.50 -23.97
C PRO A 423 -4.70 -7.57 -24.16
N PHE A 424 -5.18 -7.61 -25.42
CA PHE A 424 -6.60 -7.70 -25.76
C PHE A 424 -6.85 -8.71 -26.88
N VAL A 425 -7.95 -9.44 -26.77
CA VAL A 425 -8.49 -10.29 -27.85
C VAL A 425 -8.89 -9.40 -29.02
N PHE A 426 -8.42 -9.75 -30.21
CA PHE A 426 -8.86 -9.10 -31.44
C PHE A 426 -10.27 -9.57 -31.81
N ARG A 427 -11.23 -8.65 -31.84
CA ARG A 427 -12.66 -8.90 -32.11
C ARG A 427 -13.13 -8.41 -33.49
N GLY A 428 -12.21 -8.06 -34.39
CA GLY A 428 -12.57 -7.64 -35.74
C GLY A 428 -12.95 -8.80 -36.66
N ILE A 429 -13.65 -8.48 -37.75
CA ILE A 429 -14.06 -9.46 -38.77
C ILE A 429 -12.82 -9.92 -39.56
N GLY A 430 -12.50 -11.20 -39.46
CA GLY A 430 -11.42 -11.83 -40.23
C GLY A 430 -10.00 -11.48 -39.77
N PRO A 431 -8.98 -12.27 -40.18
CA PRO A 431 -7.61 -12.10 -39.71
C PRO A 431 -7.01 -10.77 -40.19
N ARG A 432 -6.26 -10.10 -39.30
CA ARG A 432 -5.53 -8.86 -39.63
C ARG A 432 -4.06 -9.15 -39.88
N ARG A 433 -3.51 -8.44 -40.87
CA ARG A 433 -2.10 -8.49 -41.26
C ARG A 433 -1.41 -7.18 -40.83
N PHE A 434 -0.23 -7.29 -40.23
CA PHE A 434 0.61 -6.17 -39.81
C PHE A 434 2.02 -6.39 -40.34
N GLU A 435 2.54 -5.44 -41.12
CA GLU A 435 3.92 -5.52 -41.60
C GLU A 435 4.90 -5.30 -40.43
N LEU A 436 6.00 -6.05 -40.45
CA LEU A 436 7.11 -5.82 -39.54
C LEU A 436 8.01 -4.71 -40.11
N ASP A 437 8.42 -3.76 -39.27
CA ASP A 437 9.39 -2.74 -39.65
C ASP A 437 10.74 -3.36 -39.98
N SER A 438 11.12 -4.41 -39.23
CA SER A 438 12.29 -5.23 -39.53
C SER A 438 12.20 -6.60 -38.85
N ALA A 439 12.78 -7.61 -39.50
CA ALA A 439 12.96 -8.94 -38.95
C ALA A 439 14.36 -9.45 -39.34
N THR A 440 15.17 -9.81 -38.36
CA THR A 440 16.53 -10.33 -38.55
C THR A 440 16.67 -11.67 -37.82
N GLY A 441 17.54 -12.55 -38.32
CA GLY A 441 17.69 -13.91 -37.76
C GLY A 441 16.47 -14.81 -38.00
N ILE A 442 15.64 -14.50 -39.01
CA ILE A 442 14.54 -15.38 -39.46
C ILE A 442 14.84 -15.80 -40.90
N SER A 443 14.87 -17.11 -41.16
CA SER A 443 15.02 -17.68 -42.49
C SER A 443 13.65 -17.86 -43.16
N GLY A 444 13.56 -17.51 -44.45
CA GLY A 444 12.30 -17.51 -45.20
C GLY A 444 12.26 -16.39 -46.24
N THR A 445 11.12 -16.25 -46.91
CA THR A 445 10.90 -15.21 -47.92
C THR A 445 10.26 -13.98 -47.26
N GLY A 446 11.07 -12.96 -46.98
CA GLY A 446 10.57 -11.66 -46.50
C GLY A 446 9.91 -10.83 -47.61
N PRO A 447 9.20 -9.74 -47.29
CA PRO A 447 8.97 -9.19 -45.95
C PRO A 447 8.05 -10.07 -45.09
N PHE A 448 8.40 -10.19 -43.81
CA PHE A 448 7.63 -10.94 -42.83
C PHE A 448 6.51 -10.06 -42.28
N HIS A 449 5.39 -10.68 -41.94
CA HIS A 449 4.25 -9.98 -41.34
C HIS A 449 3.68 -10.75 -40.15
N LEU A 450 2.99 -10.05 -39.28
CA LEU A 450 2.17 -10.64 -38.24
C LEU A 450 0.77 -10.88 -38.73
N ARG A 451 0.17 -11.98 -38.30
CA ARG A 451 -1.23 -12.28 -38.50
C ARG A 451 -1.90 -12.49 -37.16
N ILE A 452 -2.99 -11.76 -36.92
CA ILE A 452 -3.85 -11.95 -35.75
C ILE A 452 -5.15 -12.57 -36.23
N ALA A 453 -5.51 -13.75 -35.70
CA ALA A 453 -6.78 -14.39 -35.99
C ALA A 453 -7.91 -13.78 -35.14
N GLU A 454 -9.13 -13.79 -35.69
CA GLU A 454 -10.35 -13.36 -34.99
C GLU A 454 -10.57 -14.16 -33.70
N ASN A 455 -10.99 -13.48 -32.64
CA ASN A 455 -11.20 -14.03 -31.30
C ASN A 455 -9.95 -14.64 -30.65
N THR A 456 -8.76 -14.25 -31.14
CA THR A 456 -7.49 -14.60 -30.51
C THR A 456 -6.78 -13.37 -29.99
N ASN A 457 -5.90 -13.58 -29.03
CA ASN A 457 -4.91 -12.60 -28.60
C ASN A 457 -3.50 -13.05 -29.01
N PHE A 458 -3.33 -13.82 -30.07
CA PHE A 458 -2.00 -14.29 -30.51
C PHE A 458 -1.71 -13.79 -31.92
N ALA A 459 -0.53 -13.20 -32.09
CA ALA A 459 -0.04 -12.80 -33.40
C ALA A 459 1.00 -13.82 -33.86
N THR A 460 0.79 -14.47 -35.00
CA THR A 460 1.75 -15.42 -35.57
C THR A 460 2.60 -14.74 -36.63
N ILE A 461 3.86 -15.14 -36.78
CA ILE A 461 4.75 -14.59 -37.80
C ILE A 461 4.56 -15.40 -39.09
N HIS A 462 4.44 -14.72 -40.21
CA HIS A 462 4.26 -15.32 -41.53
C HIS A 462 5.29 -14.78 -42.53
N ASN A 463 5.69 -15.65 -43.46
CA ASN A 463 6.45 -15.29 -44.66
C ASN A 463 5.59 -14.43 -45.61
N GLN A 464 6.22 -13.84 -46.62
CA GLN A 464 5.53 -13.02 -47.63
C GLN A 464 4.38 -13.78 -48.33
N ASP A 465 4.56 -15.08 -48.55
CA ASP A 465 3.58 -15.98 -49.18
C ASP A 465 2.42 -16.41 -48.25
N GLY A 466 2.44 -15.96 -46.99
CA GLY A 466 1.42 -16.27 -45.99
C GLY A 466 1.65 -17.59 -45.25
N THR A 467 2.70 -18.35 -45.56
CA THR A 467 3.08 -19.52 -44.76
C THR A 467 3.58 -19.09 -43.39
N GLN A 468 3.20 -19.83 -42.36
CA GLN A 468 3.56 -19.51 -40.98
C GLN A 468 5.03 -19.86 -40.72
N VAL A 469 5.75 -18.99 -40.01
CA VAL A 469 7.17 -19.19 -39.68
C VAL A 469 7.29 -20.22 -38.55
N ASP A 470 8.07 -21.26 -38.77
CA ASP A 470 8.33 -22.32 -37.81
C ASP A 470 9.47 -21.93 -36.85
N LEU A 471 9.21 -21.92 -35.54
CA LEU A 471 10.18 -21.45 -34.54
C LEU A 471 11.47 -22.29 -34.52
N PRO A 472 11.41 -23.64 -34.52
CA PRO A 472 12.59 -24.50 -34.36
C PRO A 472 13.48 -24.51 -35.60
N THR A 473 12.92 -24.34 -36.79
CA THR A 473 13.69 -24.43 -38.04
C THR A 473 14.04 -23.08 -38.63
N GLN A 474 13.23 -22.04 -38.40
CA GLN A 474 13.36 -20.78 -39.12
C GLN A 474 13.83 -19.58 -38.30
N VAL A 475 13.80 -19.63 -36.97
CA VAL A 475 14.21 -18.48 -36.14
C VAL A 475 15.51 -18.80 -35.41
N SER A 476 16.57 -18.01 -35.59
CA SER A 476 17.84 -18.20 -34.88
C SER A 476 17.83 -17.58 -33.48
N GLN A 477 18.67 -18.09 -32.58
CA GLN A 477 19.01 -17.33 -31.38
C GLN A 477 19.59 -15.97 -31.79
N GLY A 478 19.22 -14.90 -31.08
CA GLY A 478 19.54 -13.52 -31.44
C GLY A 478 18.63 -12.90 -32.51
N ALA A 479 17.62 -13.62 -33.01
CA ALA A 479 16.65 -13.06 -33.95
C ALA A 479 15.96 -11.83 -33.34
N ARG A 480 15.83 -10.76 -34.12
CA ARG A 480 15.24 -9.49 -33.67
C ARG A 480 14.10 -9.08 -34.57
N LEU A 481 12.99 -8.70 -33.93
CA LEU A 481 11.75 -8.26 -34.56
C LEU A 481 11.42 -6.86 -34.10
N LYS A 482 11.12 -5.98 -35.05
CA LYS A 482 10.63 -4.63 -34.78
C LYS A 482 9.38 -4.39 -35.60
N GLY A 483 8.37 -3.79 -34.99
CA GLY A 483 7.15 -3.44 -35.69
C GLY A 483 6.17 -2.65 -34.85
N SER A 484 5.06 -2.28 -35.48
CA SER A 484 3.91 -1.71 -34.82
C SER A 484 2.63 -2.39 -35.30
N LEU A 485 1.66 -2.56 -34.40
CA LEU A 485 0.35 -3.10 -34.71
C LEU A 485 -0.72 -2.21 -34.10
N VAL A 486 -1.76 -1.89 -34.88
CA VAL A 486 -2.90 -1.07 -34.46
C VAL A 486 -4.18 -1.82 -34.77
N TYR A 487 -4.94 -2.21 -33.75
CA TYR A 487 -6.18 -2.97 -33.94
C TYR A 487 -7.32 -2.48 -33.05
N PRO A 488 -8.58 -2.55 -33.53
CA PRO A 488 -9.74 -2.16 -32.75
C PRO A 488 -10.03 -3.16 -31.62
N THR A 489 -10.52 -2.67 -30.48
CA THR A 489 -10.92 -3.49 -29.33
C THR A 489 -12.41 -3.81 -29.26
N ASN A 490 -13.21 -3.25 -30.16
CA ASN A 490 -14.67 -3.36 -30.14
C ASN A 490 -15.14 -4.76 -30.52
#